data_AF-A0A0J1FRT4-F1
#
_entry.id   AF-A0A0J1FRT4-F1
#
_cell.length_a   1.000
_cell.length_b   1.000
_cell.length_c   1.000
_cell.angle_alpha   90.00
_cell.angle_beta   90.00
_cell.angle_gamma   90.00
#
_symmetry.space_group_name_H-M   'P 1'
#
loop_
_entity.id
_entity.type
_entity.pdbx_description
1 polymer ?
#
loop_
_entity_poly.entity_id
_entity_poly.type
_entity_poly.pdbx_seq_one_letter_code
_entity_poly.pdbx_strand_id
1 'polypeptide(L)' 'MEDLTLLEKKILIQRLESLSEDLEELEVERDYVLKQTGLHLPGHTVKKYEAELSILKDSLVLIKEELARRE' A
#
# COMPACT_ATOMS: atom_id res chain seq x y z
N MET A 1 -13.26 -0.31 -6.77
CA MET A 1 -12.45 -1.44 -6.27
C MET A 1 -12.84 -2.65 -7.09
N GLU A 2 -11.87 -3.38 -7.62
CA GLU A 2 -12.12 -4.63 -8.32
C GLU A 2 -12.64 -5.69 -7.33
N ASP A 3 -13.52 -6.58 -7.80
CA ASP A 3 -14.09 -7.62 -6.94
C ASP A 3 -13.07 -8.75 -6.74
N LEU A 4 -12.49 -8.80 -5.54
CA LEU A 4 -11.47 -9.79 -5.17
C LEU A 4 -11.98 -11.23 -5.19
N THR A 5 -13.30 -11.43 -5.03
CA THR A 5 -13.91 -12.76 -5.02
C THR A 5 -13.83 -13.45 -6.38
N LEU A 6 -13.75 -12.66 -7.47
CA LEU A 6 -13.66 -13.15 -8.84
C LEU A 6 -12.24 -13.54 -9.27
N LEU A 7 -11.22 -13.17 -8.48
CA LEU A 7 -9.82 -13.43 -8.81
C LEU A 7 -9.38 -14.82 -8.35
N GLU A 8 -8.50 -15.45 -9.12
CA GLU A 8 -7.85 -16.70 -8.71
C GLU A 8 -6.91 -16.46 -7.52
N LYS A 9 -6.76 -17.48 -6.65
CA LYS A 9 -5.86 -17.40 -5.48
C LYS A 9 -4.43 -17.01 -5.86
N LYS A 10 -3.91 -17.52 -6.99
CA LYS A 10 -2.58 -17.17 -7.50
C LYS A 10 -2.47 -15.68 -7.85
N ILE A 11 -3.50 -15.09 -8.47
CA ILE A 11 -3.53 -13.67 -8.82
C ILE A 11 -3.60 -12.81 -7.55
N LEU A 12 -4.38 -13.23 -6.55
CA LEU A 12 -4.43 -12.55 -5.26
C LEU A 12 -3.07 -12.55 -4.55
N ILE A 13 -2.33 -13.66 -4.59
CA ILE A 13 -0.97 -13.73 -4.03
C ILE A 13 -0.01 -12.82 -4.79
N GLN A 14 -0.01 -12.84 -6.12
CA GLN A 14 0.84 -11.96 -6.93
C GLN A 14 0.55 -10.48 -6.67
N ARG A 15 -0.73 -10.12 -6.52
CA ARG A 15 -1.11 -8.75 -6.15
C ARG A 15 -0.69 -8.40 -4.73
N LEU A 16 -0.80 -9.34 -3.79
CA LEU A 16 -0.35 -9.15 -2.42
C LEU A 16 1.15 -8.85 -2.38
N GLU A 17 1.96 -9.59 -3.14
CA GLU A 17 3.41 -9.37 -3.30
C GLU A 17 3.69 -7.99 -3.90
N SER A 18 3.11 -7.69 -5.07
CA SER A 18 3.31 -6.41 -5.76
C SER A 18 2.92 -5.20 -4.90
N LEU A 19 1.76 -5.24 -4.23
CA LEU A 19 1.33 -4.14 -3.36
C LEU A 19 2.17 -4.03 -2.09
N SER A 20 2.81 -5.12 -1.65
CA SER A 20 3.73 -5.08 -0.51
C SER A 20 5.05 -4.43 -0.90
N GLU A 21 5.55 -4.72 -2.11
CA GLU A 21 6.71 -4.03 -2.70
C GLU A 21 6.42 -2.54 -2.89
N ASP A 22 5.29 -2.19 -3.51
CA ASP A 22 4.88 -0.79 -3.69
C ASP A 22 4.77 -0.04 -2.35
N LEU A 23 4.26 -0.71 -1.31
CA LEU A 23 4.17 -0.13 0.03
C LEU A 23 5.56 0.14 0.61
N GLU A 24 6.49 -0.81 0.49
CA GLU A 24 7.86 -0.67 0.98
C GLU A 24 8.57 0.49 0.26
N GLU A 25 8.46 0.55 -1.07
CA GLU A 25 9.03 1.63 -1.87
C GLU A 25 8.48 3.00 -1.45
N LEU A 26 7.17 3.11 -1.26
CA LEU A 26 6.53 4.36 -0.83
C LEU A 26 6.93 4.77 0.59
N GLU A 27 7.08 3.82 1.51
CA GLU A 27 7.56 4.09 2.87
C GLU A 27 9.02 4.57 2.87
N VAL A 28 9.88 3.97 2.03
CA VAL A 28 11.26 4.40 1.82
C VAL A 28 11.32 5.81 1.20
N GLU A 29 10.53 6.08 0.17
CA GLU A 29 10.46 7.39 -0.47
C GLU A 29 10.01 8.46 0.53
N ARG A 30 8.90 8.22 1.24
CA ARG A 30 8.40 9.12 2.28
C ARG A 30 9.49 9.42 3.30
N ASP A 31 10.16 8.39 3.81
CA ASP A 31 11.23 8.55 4.80
C ASP A 31 12.42 9.34 4.25
N TYR A 32 12.83 9.07 3.03
CA TYR A 32 13.91 9.80 2.37
C TYR A 32 13.56 11.27 2.20
N VAL A 33 12.36 11.56 1.69
CA VAL A 33 11.86 12.92 1.47
C VAL A 33 11.71 13.67 2.80
N LEU A 34 11.16 13.04 3.85
CA LEU A 34 11.05 13.62 5.19
C LEU A 34 12.41 13.86 5.86
N LYS A 35 13.37 12.95 5.67
CA LYS A 35 14.73 13.06 6.26
C LYS A 35 15.59 14.09 5.54
N GLN A 36 15.50 14.18 4.21
CA GLN A 36 16.31 15.11 3.42
C GLN A 36 15.92 16.57 3.66
N THR A 37 14.65 16.86 3.96
CA THR A 37 14.25 18.25 4.00
C THR A 37 14.75 18.96 5.25
N GLY A 38 14.87 18.31 6.42
CA GLY A 38 15.19 19.00 7.70
C GLY A 38 14.29 20.21 8.02
N LEU A 39 13.26 20.42 7.19
CA LEU A 39 12.53 21.65 6.98
C LEU A 39 11.11 21.19 6.68
N HIS A 40 10.19 21.72 7.46
CA HIS A 40 8.76 21.53 7.37
C HIS A 40 8.30 21.27 5.92
N LEU A 41 8.02 20.00 5.59
CA LEU A 41 7.43 19.68 4.30
C LEU A 41 6.07 20.37 4.21
N PRO A 42 5.68 20.85 3.03
CA PRO A 42 4.34 21.35 2.85
C PRO A 42 3.34 20.29 3.31
N GLY A 43 2.39 20.66 4.16
CA GLY A 43 1.44 19.71 4.74
C GLY A 43 0.62 18.93 3.69
N HIS A 44 0.52 19.44 2.46
CA HIS A 44 -0.09 18.71 1.34
C HIS A 44 0.76 17.51 0.87
N THR A 45 2.09 17.60 0.92
CA THR A 45 2.99 16.50 0.57
C THR A 45 2.91 15.38 1.59
N VAL A 46 2.86 15.73 2.88
CA VAL A 46 2.66 14.74 3.96
C VAL A 46 1.32 14.04 3.80
N LYS A 47 0.24 14.80 3.60
CA LYS A 47 -1.11 14.25 3.37
C LYS A 47 -1.20 13.35 2.14
N LYS A 48 -0.42 13.65 1.09
CA LYS A 48 -0.36 12.81 -0.11
C LYS A 48 0.19 11.42 0.24
N TYR A 49 1.35 11.36 0.89
CA TYR A 49 1.93 10.09 1.33
C TYR A 49 1.01 9.35 2.30
N GLU A 50 0.39 10.04 3.25
CA GLU A 50 -0.57 9.44 4.18
C GLU A 50 -1.76 8.80 3.44
N ALA A 51 -2.32 9.50 2.45
CA ALA A 51 -3.43 9.00 1.65
C ALA A 51 -3.03 7.78 0.80
N GLU A 52 -1.89 7.85 0.11
CA GLU A 52 -1.39 6.74 -0.72
C GLU A 52 -1.05 5.51 0.13
N LEU A 53 -0.39 5.70 1.27
CA LEU A 53 -0.11 4.62 2.23
C LEU A 53 -1.38 4.01 2.80
N SER A 54 -2.40 4.82 3.11
CA SER A 54 -3.69 4.30 3.59
C SER A 54 -4.36 3.42 2.54
N ILE A 55 -4.41 3.87 1.27
CA ILE A 55 -5.02 3.11 0.17
C ILE A 55 -4.31 1.78 -0.05
N LEU A 56 -2.97 1.78 -0.04
CA LEU A 56 -2.15 0.58 -0.17
C LEU A 56 -2.39 -0.40 1.00
N LYS A 57 -2.38 0.10 2.24
CA LYS A 57 -2.63 -0.72 3.43
C LYS A 57 -4.03 -1.32 3.44
N ASP A 58 -5.05 -0.53 3.09
CA ASP A 58 -6.43 -1.00 3.00
C ASP A 58 -6.58 -2.09 1.92
N SER A 59 -5.94 -1.90 0.76
CA SER A 59 -5.94 -2.88 -0.32
C SER A 59 -5.26 -4.20 0.09
N LEU A 60 -4.13 -4.12 0.80
CA LEU A 60 -3.43 -5.28 1.34
C LEU A 60 -4.28 -6.04 2.37
N VAL A 61 -4.98 -5.32 3.26
CA VAL A 61 -5.89 -5.93 4.25
C VAL A 61 -7.00 -6.71 3.54
N LEU A 62 -7.67 -6.11 2.56
CA LEU A 62 -8.76 -6.77 1.83
C LEU A 62 -8.30 -8.03 1.11
N ILE A 63 -7.10 -8.02 0.51
CA ILE A 63 -6.53 -9.20 -0.16
C ILE A 63 -6.16 -10.28 0.86
N LYS A 64 -5.57 -9.91 2.00
CA LYS A 64 -5.23 -10.87 3.07
C LYS A 64 -6.48 -11.51 3.66
N GLU A 65 -7.54 -10.73 3.89
CA GLU A 65 -8.83 -11.24 4.36
C GLU A 65 -9.46 -12.21 3.36
N GLU A 66 -9.43 -11.86 2.07
CA GLU A 66 -9.96 -12.75 1.03
C GLU A 66 -9.15 -14.04 0.92
N LEU A 67 -7.83 -13.98 1.04
CA LEU A 67 -6.98 -15.17 1.07
C LEU A 67 -7.27 -16.05 2.29
N ALA A 68 -7.42 -15.45 3.48
CA ALA A 68 -7.76 -16.16 4.72
C ALA A 68 -9.15 -16.81 4.68
N ARG A 69 -10.13 -16.19 3.99
CA ARG A 69 -11.46 -16.81 3.76
C ARG A 69 -11.39 -18.08 2.91
N ARG A 70 -10.32 -18.27 2.13
CA ARG A 70 -10.12 -19.40 1.21
C ARG A 70 -9.23 -20.50 1.78
N GLU A 71 -8.71 -20.33 2.99
CA GLU A 71 -7.99 -21.38 3.75
C GLU A 71 -8.97 -22.29 4.47
#